data_AF-A0A972F919-F1
#
_entry.id   AF-A0A972F919-F1
#
_cell.length_a   1.000
_cell.length_b   1.000
_cell.length_c   1.000
_cell.angle_alpha   90.00
_cell.angle_beta   90.00
_cell.angle_gamma   90.00
#
_symmetry.space_group_name_H-M   'P 1'
#
loop_
_entity.id
_entity.type
_entity.pdbx_description
1 polymer ?
#
loop_
_entity_poly.entity_id
_entity_poly.type
_entity_poly.pdbx_seq_one_letter_code
_entity_poly.pdbx_strand_id
1 'polypeptide(L)'
;MSSTTGVGVRVLAVVVSVVLAGVASAQQRVASEAGALSVVTVAEGLQTPWGLAFLPDGRMLVTERPGRMRIVTADGLVSAPVEGLPNVHASGQGGLLDVV
;
A
#
# COMPACT_ATOMS: atom_id res chain seq x y z
N MET A 1 15.19 -11.17 -63.29
CA MET A 1 15.33 -12.11 -62.16
C MET A 1 16.07 -11.34 -61.05
N SER A 2 15.35 -10.46 -60.36
CA SER A 2 15.02 -10.53 -58.92
C SER A 2 16.28 -10.66 -58.04
N SER A 3 16.84 -9.55 -57.52
CA SER A 3 16.45 -8.86 -56.28
C SER A 3 16.33 -9.79 -55.07
N THR A 4 17.14 -9.57 -54.03
CA THR A 4 16.66 -9.44 -52.64
C THR A 4 17.74 -8.75 -51.79
N THR A 5 17.41 -7.55 -51.33
CA THR A 5 18.12 -6.71 -50.36
C THR A 5 17.50 -6.92 -48.97
N GLY A 6 18.32 -6.87 -47.91
CA GLY A 6 17.96 -6.24 -46.63
C GLY A 6 17.00 -6.97 -45.69
N VAL A 7 17.56 -7.71 -44.73
CA VAL A 7 16.89 -8.03 -43.45
C VAL A 7 17.91 -7.85 -42.31
N GLY A 8 18.06 -6.62 -41.81
CA GLY A 8 19.06 -6.31 -40.76
C GLY A 8 18.64 -5.31 -39.69
N VAL A 9 17.44 -4.72 -39.74
CA VAL A 9 17.06 -3.60 -38.84
C VAL A 9 15.61 -3.70 -38.35
N ARG A 10 15.14 -4.89 -37.96
CA ARG A 10 13.74 -5.06 -37.48
C ARG A 10 13.56 -5.61 -36.07
N VAL A 11 14.63 -5.99 -35.37
CA VAL A 11 14.50 -6.67 -34.06
C VAL A 11 14.56 -5.71 -32.86
N LEU A 12 15.12 -4.50 -32.99
CA LEU A 12 15.33 -3.61 -31.85
C LEU A 12 14.06 -2.85 -31.39
N ALA A 13 13.07 -2.65 -32.26
CA ALA A 13 11.89 -1.83 -31.96
C ALA A 13 10.81 -2.55 -31.13
N VAL A 14 10.82 -3.88 -31.06
CA VAL A 14 9.78 -4.64 -30.32
C VAL A 14 10.07 -4.66 -28.82
N VAL A 15 11.34 -4.53 -28.41
CA VAL A 15 11.72 -4.61 -26.99
C VAL A 15 11.42 -3.31 -26.22
N VAL A 16 11.40 -2.15 -26.89
CA VAL A 16 11.18 -0.85 -26.23
C VAL A 16 9.70 -0.59 -25.92
N SER A 17 8.77 -1.14 -26.71
CA SER A 17 7.33 -0.82 -26.57
C SER A 17 6.63 -1.60 -25.45
N VAL A 18 7.23 -2.67 -24.93
CA VAL A 18 6.61 -3.48 -23.85
C VAL A 18 6.81 -2.84 -22.47
N VAL A 19 7.72 -1.88 -22.33
CA VAL A 19 8.11 -1.34 -21.02
C VAL A 19 7.20 -0.20 -20.53
N LEU A 20 6.37 0.42 -21.38
CA LEU A 20 5.50 1.55 -20.99
C LEU A 20 4.08 1.16 -20.54
N ALA A 21 3.73 -0.13 -20.58
CA ALA A 21 2.44 -0.62 -20.06
C ALA A 21 2.55 -1.11 -18.60
N GLY A 22 3.60 -0.70 -17.88
CA GLY A 22 3.87 -1.10 -16.51
C GLY A 22 2.91 -0.44 -15.52
N VAL A 23 1.91 -1.21 -15.10
CA VAL A 23 1.17 -1.11 -13.82
C VAL A 23 0.44 0.20 -13.52
N ALA A 24 -0.58 0.52 -14.32
CA ALA A 24 -1.74 1.18 -13.73
C ALA A 24 -2.40 0.15 -12.80
N SER A 25 -2.15 0.22 -11.49
CA SER A 25 -2.86 -0.58 -10.50
C SER A 25 -4.35 -0.24 -10.62
N ALA A 26 -5.09 -1.09 -11.33
CA ALA A 26 -6.53 -0.94 -11.43
C ALA A 26 -7.07 -1.06 -10.01
N GLN A 27 -7.54 0.05 -9.48
CA GLN A 27 -8.06 0.05 -8.14
C GLN A 27 -9.18 -0.98 -8.02
N GLN A 28 -9.12 -1.84 -6.99
CA GLN A 28 -10.10 -2.88 -6.80
C GLN A 28 -11.48 -2.25 -6.61
N ARG A 29 -12.34 -2.42 -7.62
CA ARG A 29 -13.73 -1.97 -7.56
C ARG A 29 -14.57 -3.04 -6.89
N VAL A 30 -15.15 -2.71 -5.74
CA VAL A 30 -15.99 -3.62 -4.96
C VAL A 30 -17.43 -3.14 -5.07
N ALA A 31 -18.34 -4.03 -5.47
CA ALA A 31 -19.77 -3.70 -5.47
C ALA A 31 -20.28 -3.61 -4.02
N SER A 32 -21.12 -2.60 -3.76
CA SER A 32 -21.86 -2.43 -2.51
C SER A 32 -23.30 -2.05 -2.83
N GLU A 33 -24.20 -2.14 -1.86
CA GLU A 33 -25.60 -1.69 -2.00
C GLU A 33 -25.70 -0.21 -2.37
N ALA A 34 -24.73 0.61 -1.95
CA ALA A 34 -24.64 2.04 -2.26
C ALA A 34 -23.91 2.36 -3.58
N GLY A 35 -23.50 1.35 -4.35
CA GLY A 35 -22.75 1.50 -5.60
C GLY A 35 -21.35 0.91 -5.57
N ALA A 36 -20.54 1.18 -6.59
CA ALA A 36 -19.18 0.66 -6.68
C ALA A 36 -18.18 1.47 -5.82
N LEU A 37 -17.52 0.81 -4.88
CA LEU A 37 -16.44 1.36 -4.07
C LEU A 37 -15.09 1.14 -4.75
N SER A 38 -14.16 2.07 -4.57
CA SER A 38 -12.79 2.01 -5.06
C SER A 38 -11.86 1.78 -3.87
N VAL A 39 -11.26 0.59 -3.74
CA VAL A 39 -10.46 0.21 -2.57
C VAL A 39 -8.96 0.34 -2.86
N VAL A 40 -8.27 1.25 -2.15
CA VAL A 40 -6.79 1.34 -2.17
C VAL A 40 -6.24 0.60 -0.94
N THR A 41 -5.14 -0.13 -1.11
CA THR A 41 -4.28 -0.47 0.02
C THR A 41 -3.45 0.76 0.41
N VAL A 42 -3.67 1.28 1.61
CA VAL A 42 -2.93 2.46 2.11
C VAL A 42 -1.57 2.08 2.69
N ALA A 43 -1.49 0.97 3.42
CA ALA A 43 -0.26 0.45 3.99
C ALA A 43 -0.35 -1.06 4.21
N GLU A 44 0.81 -1.72 4.20
CA GLU A 44 0.94 -3.17 4.42
C GLU A 44 1.92 -3.45 5.58
N GLY A 45 1.98 -4.70 6.03
CA GLY A 45 2.93 -5.12 7.08
C GLY A 45 2.54 -4.76 8.51
N LEU A 46 1.31 -4.28 8.73
CA LEU A 46 0.73 -4.06 10.06
C LEU A 46 0.26 -5.39 10.68
N GLN A 47 0.39 -5.53 12.00
CA GLN A 47 -0.03 -6.72 12.74
C GLN A 47 -1.36 -6.48 13.45
N THR A 48 -2.45 -6.84 12.78
CA THR A 48 -3.82 -6.70 13.31
C THR A 48 -4.09 -5.27 13.80
N PRO A 49 -4.15 -4.29 12.88
CA PRO A 49 -4.43 -2.90 13.25
C PRO A 49 -5.83 -2.77 13.90
N TRP A 50 -5.93 -1.94 14.93
CA TRP A 50 -7.17 -1.69 15.69
C TRP A 50 -7.83 -0.38 15.32
N GLY A 51 -7.12 0.73 15.57
CA GLY A 51 -7.59 2.09 15.41
C GLY A 51 -6.56 2.93 14.68
N LEU A 52 -7.01 4.08 14.19
CA LEU A 52 -6.16 5.04 13.51
C LEU A 52 -6.64 6.47 13.72
N ALA A 53 -5.69 7.40 13.76
CA ALA A 53 -5.94 8.83 13.75
C ALA A 53 -5.03 9.51 12.72
N PHE A 54 -5.57 10.48 11.99
CA PHE A 54 -4.76 11.33 11.11
C PHE A 54 -4.00 12.37 11.94
N LEU A 55 -2.73 12.52 11.63
CA LEU A 55 -1.90 13.60 12.15
C LEU A 55 -2.04 14.85 11.25
N PRO A 56 -1.80 16.07 11.78
CA PRO A 56 -1.94 17.30 11.02
C PRO A 56 -1.06 17.41 9.77
N ASP A 57 0.01 16.62 9.70
CA ASP A 57 0.96 16.56 8.58
C ASP A 57 0.60 15.48 7.54
N GLY A 58 -0.57 14.86 7.66
CA GLY A 58 -1.07 13.85 6.72
C GLY A 58 -0.57 12.43 6.97
N ARG A 59 0.27 12.22 8.00
CA ARG A 59 0.60 10.87 8.50
C ARG A 59 -0.58 10.29 9.28
N MET A 60 -0.52 9.00 9.56
CA MET A 60 -1.47 8.32 10.43
C MET A 60 -0.76 7.70 11.63
N LEU A 61 -1.37 7.82 12.80
CA LEU A 61 -1.05 7.03 13.96
C LEU A 61 -1.91 5.77 13.93
N VAL A 62 -1.33 4.59 14.05
CA VAL A 62 -2.04 3.30 13.98
C VAL A 62 -1.71 2.46 15.19
N THR A 63 -2.74 1.92 15.87
CA THR A 63 -2.58 0.98 16.98
C THR A 63 -2.65 -0.46 16.49
N GLU A 64 -1.86 -1.36 17.07
CA GLU A 64 -1.81 -2.78 16.72
C GLU A 64 -2.17 -3.68 17.91
N ARG A 65 -2.85 -4.79 17.64
CA ARG A 65 -3.30 -5.74 18.67
C ARG A 65 -2.22 -6.24 19.62
N PRO A 66 -0.95 -6.47 19.20
CA PRO A 66 0.11 -6.85 20.11
C PRO A 66 0.54 -5.76 21.11
N GLY A 67 -0.15 -4.62 21.17
CA GLY A 67 0.13 -3.55 22.12
C GLY A 67 1.20 -2.59 21.63
N ARG A 68 1.29 -2.37 20.32
CA ARG A 68 2.24 -1.44 19.68
C ARG A 68 1.52 -0.33 18.95
N MET A 69 2.25 0.76 18.74
CA MET A 69 1.79 1.90 17.94
C MET A 69 2.78 2.13 16.79
N ARG A 70 2.25 2.52 15.63
CA ARG A 70 2.99 2.73 14.38
C ARG A 70 2.66 4.12 13.84
N ILE A 71 3.64 4.73 13.17
CA ILE A 71 3.38 5.87 12.29
C ILE A 71 3.37 5.33 10.86
N VAL A 72 2.31 5.64 10.13
CA VAL A 72 2.19 5.36 8.70
C VAL A 72 2.29 6.69 7.95
N THR A 73 3.21 6.79 7.01
CA THR A 73 3.38 7.99 6.20
C THR A 73 2.27 8.12 5.15
N ALA A 74 2.15 9.29 4.51
CA ALA A 74 1.15 9.52 3.46
C ALA A 74 1.36 8.62 2.22
N ASP A 75 2.59 8.14 1.99
CA ASP A 75 2.96 7.18 0.95
C ASP A 75 2.92 5.71 1.43
N GLY A 76 2.43 5.45 2.65
CA GLY A 76 2.15 4.10 3.15
C GLY A 76 3.33 3.40 3.82
N LEU A 77 4.45 4.08 4.06
CA LEU A 77 5.58 3.51 4.80
C LEU A 77 5.24 3.37 6.28
N VAL A 78 5.48 2.18 6.81
CA VAL A 78 5.23 1.86 8.22
C VAL A 78 6.53 1.99 9.02
N SER A 79 6.57 2.90 9.99
CA SER A 79 7.71 3.16 10.87
C SER A 79 8.06 1.96 11.75
N ALA A 80 9.18 1.93 12.45
CA ALA A 80 9.36 1.05 13.63
C ALA A 80 8.31 1.34 14.73
N PRO A 81 8.12 0.48 15.75
CA PRO A 81 7.18 0.76 16.83
C PRO A 81 7.53 2.08 17.50
N VAL A 82 6.53 2.91 17.78
CA VAL A 82 6.72 4.14 18.54
C VAL A 82 7.23 3.78 19.94
N GLU A 83 8.28 4.47 20.38
CA GLU A 83 8.89 4.29 21.70
C GLU A 83 8.21 5.18 22.75
N GLY A 84 8.46 4.89 24.03
CA GLY A 84 7.97 5.71 25.15
C GLY A 84 6.52 5.45 25.57
N LEU A 85 5.84 4.46 24.97
CA LEU A 85 4.57 3.98 25.51
C LEU A 85 4.77 3.27 26.85
N PRO A 86 3.79 3.34 27.77
CA PRO A 86 3.80 2.50 28.97
C PRO A 86 3.74 1.02 28.60
N ASN A 87 4.08 0.14 29.54
CA ASN A 87 3.92 -1.31 29.35
C ASN A 87 2.45 -1.64 29.04
N VAL A 88 2.18 -2.08 27.82
CA VAL A 88 0.84 -2.42 27.35
C VAL A 88 0.55 -3.89 27.66
N HIS A 89 -0.53 -4.15 28.40
CA HIS A 89 -1.05 -5.50 28.57
C HIS A 89 -2.00 -5.87 27.42
N ALA A 90 -1.46 -6.53 26.40
CA ALA A 90 -2.19 -6.98 25.23
C ALA A 90 -2.74 -8.40 25.40
N SER A 91 -4.03 -8.53 25.74
CA SER A 91 -4.70 -9.83 25.89
C SER A 91 -6.18 -9.73 25.56
N GLY A 92 -6.71 -10.64 24.74
CA GLY A 92 -8.11 -10.61 24.31
C GLY A 92 -8.46 -9.31 23.58
N GLN A 93 -9.25 -8.47 24.25
CA GLN A 93 -9.70 -7.12 23.85
C GLN A 93 -8.96 -6.01 24.63
N GLY A 94 -7.94 -6.35 25.41
CA GLY A 94 -7.08 -5.40 26.11
C GLY A 94 -5.85 -5.03 25.28
N GLY A 95 -5.37 -3.79 25.45
CA GLY A 95 -4.20 -3.26 24.74
C GLY A 95 -4.44 -1.84 24.24
N LEU A 96 -3.90 -1.52 23.06
CA LEU A 96 -4.13 -0.25 22.36
C LEU A 96 -5.26 -0.45 21.36
N LEU A 97 -6.49 -0.16 21.79
CA LEU A 97 -7.68 -0.23 20.93
C LEU A 97 -7.70 0.99 20.00
N ASP A 98 -8.47 2.02 20.35
CA ASP A 98 -8.61 3.21 19.51
C ASP A 98 -7.61 4.33 19.86
N VAL A 99 -7.55 5.36 19.01
CA VAL A 99 -6.77 6.59 19.18
C VAL A 99 -7.44 7.76 18.47
N VAL A 100 -7.44 8.96 19.06
CA VAL A 100 -8.08 10.19 18.53
C VAL A 100 -7.20 11.42 18.64
#